data_AF-A0A0D2X1F7-F1
#
_entry.id   AF-A0A0D2X1F7-F1
#
_cell.length_a   1.000
_cell.length_b   1.000
_cell.length_c   1.000
_cell.angle_alpha   90.00
_cell.angle_beta   90.00
_cell.angle_gamma   90.00
#
_symmetry.space_group_name_H-M   'P 1'
#
loop_
_entity.id
_entity.type
_entity.pdbx_description
1 polymer ?
#
loop_
_entity_poly.entity_id
_entity_poly.type
_entity_poly.pdbx_seq_one_letter_code
_entity_poly.pdbx_strand_id
1 'polypeptide(L)'
;MSTDPSRGSTDAEEREIMPGVFMTDFRRPTANSSNNSNNSSNAASSDAGLHGDETETEELDRIVAAMADAGELATEVELDRLRNSITHLVRSNKELHEFDPDGRDAELVEAIVENVAVIAKQQRLIAALEDMLLQRFGRKPRSRRHQESHYRDAALAEALQADGGAREAAENAATLTPSSSASASATTTATGTEQAQQVAQDQGAWL
;
A
#
# COMPACT_ATOMS: atom_id res chain seq x y z
N MET A 1 43.78 -45.65 -12.89
CA MET A 1 42.31 -45.67 -13.06
C MET A 1 41.72 -45.51 -11.67
N SER A 2 41.35 -44.29 -11.29
CA SER A 2 40.69 -43.99 -10.01
C SER A 2 39.29 -43.49 -10.32
N THR A 3 38.30 -44.26 -9.89
CA THR A 3 36.88 -43.89 -9.91
C THR A 3 36.54 -43.18 -8.60
N ASP A 4 36.00 -41.98 -8.74
CA ASP A 4 35.50 -41.12 -7.66
C ASP A 4 33.96 -41.30 -7.52
N PRO A 5 33.43 -41.80 -6.39
CA PRO A 5 32.00 -41.91 -6.18
C PRO A 5 31.55 -41.02 -5.00
N SER A 6 31.20 -39.76 -5.27
CA SER A 6 30.27 -38.99 -4.44
C SER A 6 29.84 -37.68 -5.11
N ARG A 7 28.94 -37.79 -6.08
CA ARG A 7 27.98 -36.71 -6.36
C ARG A 7 26.70 -37.10 -5.66
N GLY A 8 26.41 -36.46 -4.52
CA GLY A 8 25.11 -36.58 -3.86
C GLY A 8 24.02 -36.16 -4.83
N SER A 9 23.14 -37.11 -5.17
CA SER A 9 21.91 -36.83 -5.88
C SER A 9 21.04 -35.95 -4.99
N THR A 10 20.91 -34.68 -5.36
CA THR A 10 19.76 -33.90 -4.93
C THR A 10 18.59 -34.47 -5.72
N ASP A 11 17.84 -35.38 -5.12
CA ASP A 11 16.62 -35.94 -5.70
C ASP A 11 15.61 -34.79 -5.80
N ALA A 12 15.60 -34.11 -6.94
CA ALA A 12 14.59 -33.13 -7.27
C ALA A 12 13.35 -33.90 -7.69
N GLU A 13 12.25 -33.74 -6.95
CA GLU A 13 10.99 -34.38 -7.30
C GLU A 13 10.41 -33.67 -8.54
N GLU A 14 10.37 -34.37 -9.67
CA GLU A 14 9.71 -33.90 -10.89
C GLU A 14 8.22 -34.28 -10.85
N ARG A 15 7.34 -33.29 -10.92
CA ARG A 15 5.89 -33.50 -11.02
C ARG A 15 5.38 -33.07 -12.39
N GLU A 16 4.72 -33.99 -13.08
CA GLU A 16 3.98 -33.70 -14.30
C GLU A 16 2.69 -32.95 -13.96
N ILE A 17 2.52 -31.74 -14.51
CA ILE A 17 1.34 -30.88 -14.27
C ILE A 17 0.36 -30.90 -15.44
N MET A 18 0.84 -31.24 -16.62
CA MET A 18 0.06 -31.49 -17.84
C MET A 18 0.81 -32.50 -18.71
N PRO A 19 0.14 -33.18 -19.67
CA PRO A 19 0.79 -34.13 -20.57
C PRO A 19 2.03 -33.51 -21.24
N GLY A 20 3.22 -34.00 -20.87
CA GLY A 20 4.50 -33.53 -21.40
C GLY A 20 5.08 -32.26 -20.76
N VAL A 21 4.49 -31.74 -19.69
CA VAL A 21 4.99 -30.56 -18.94
C VAL A 21 5.31 -30.94 -17.50
N PHE A 22 6.59 -30.84 -17.15
CA PHE A 22 7.12 -31.19 -15.83
C PHE A 22 7.56 -29.95 -15.08
N MET A 23 7.25 -29.91 -13.79
CA MET A 23 7.71 -28.88 -12.86
C MET A 23 8.67 -29.52 -11.85
N THR A 24 9.88 -28.96 -11.74
CA THR A 24 10.91 -29.42 -10.81
C THR A 24 10.87 -28.56 -9.56
N ASP A 25 10.47 -29.12 -8.41
CA ASP A 25 10.45 -28.40 -7.14
C ASP A 25 11.82 -28.49 -6.45
N PHE A 26 12.54 -27.38 -6.36
CA PHE A 26 13.84 -27.30 -5.66
C PHE A 26 13.72 -27.10 -4.14
N ARG A 27 12.56 -27.42 -3.56
CA ARG A 27 12.34 -27.24 -2.12
C ARG A 27 13.16 -28.30 -1.39
N ARG A 28 14.23 -27.88 -0.70
CA ARG A 28 14.90 -28.72 0.30
C ARG A 28 13.84 -29.25 1.26
N PRO A 29 13.81 -30.55 1.57
CA PRO A 29 12.94 -31.09 2.61
C PRO A 29 13.40 -30.54 3.96
N THR A 30 12.88 -29.37 4.34
CA THR A 30 12.94 -28.91 5.71
C THR A 30 11.92 -29.73 6.48
N ALA A 31 12.41 -30.71 7.22
CA ALA A 31 11.59 -31.43 8.18
C ALA A 31 10.86 -30.42 9.07
N ASN A 32 9.54 -30.59 9.15
CA ASN A 32 8.71 -30.13 10.25
C ASN A 32 8.55 -28.60 10.43
N SER A 33 7.43 -28.06 9.96
CA SER A 33 6.81 -26.88 10.59
C SER A 33 5.30 -26.87 10.32
N SER A 34 4.61 -27.71 11.08
CA SER A 34 3.21 -27.48 11.43
C SER A 34 3.17 -26.27 12.34
N ASN A 35 2.85 -25.08 11.81
CA ASN A 35 2.47 -23.96 12.66
C ASN A 35 1.11 -23.39 12.25
N ASN A 36 0.14 -23.99 12.94
CA ASN A 36 -1.19 -23.52 13.25
C ASN A 36 -1.26 -21.99 13.44
N SER A 37 -2.05 -21.30 12.60
CA SER A 37 -2.39 -19.88 12.80
C SER A 37 -3.88 -19.78 13.12
N ASN A 38 -4.19 -19.86 14.41
CA ASN A 38 -5.48 -19.45 14.96
C ASN A 38 -5.61 -17.93 14.81
N ASN A 39 -6.44 -17.47 13.88
CA ASN A 39 -6.80 -16.06 13.80
C ASN A 39 -7.97 -15.79 14.75
N SER A 40 -7.67 -15.30 15.96
CA SER A 40 -8.68 -14.86 16.92
C SER A 40 -9.23 -13.51 16.50
N SER A 41 -10.53 -13.49 16.24
CA SER A 41 -11.38 -12.33 16.15
C SER A 41 -11.31 -11.48 17.43
N ASN A 42 -10.67 -10.31 17.36
CA ASN A 42 -10.88 -9.22 18.31
C ASN A 42 -11.84 -8.20 17.70
N ALA A 43 -13.13 -8.41 17.97
CA ALA A 43 -14.16 -7.41 17.87
C ALA A 43 -14.46 -6.92 19.30
N ALA A 44 -14.00 -5.72 19.66
CA ALA A 44 -14.62 -4.84 20.66
C ALA A 44 -13.73 -3.64 20.99
N SER A 45 -14.20 -2.46 20.54
CA SER A 45 -14.41 -1.25 21.34
C SER A 45 -13.93 -0.01 20.58
N SER A 46 -14.83 0.51 19.76
CA SER A 46 -14.80 1.89 19.30
C SER A 46 -15.19 2.81 20.47
N ASP A 47 -14.20 3.18 21.29
CA ASP A 47 -14.23 4.36 22.14
C ASP A 47 -13.26 5.38 21.54
N ALA A 48 -13.83 6.40 20.91
CA ALA A 48 -13.15 7.39 20.09
C ALA A 48 -12.44 8.42 20.97
N GLY A 49 -11.27 8.04 21.50
CA GLY A 49 -10.42 8.93 22.29
C GLY A 49 -9.08 9.19 21.61
N LEU A 50 -8.99 10.25 20.80
CA LEU A 50 -7.89 11.25 20.71
C LEU A 50 -6.40 10.82 20.92
N HIS A 51 -6.02 9.55 20.76
CA HIS A 51 -4.66 9.01 20.96
C HIS A 51 -4.01 8.55 19.65
N GLY A 52 -4.51 9.00 18.50
CA GLY A 52 -4.10 8.48 17.19
C GLY A 52 -2.67 8.79 16.75
N ASP A 53 -1.99 9.74 17.40
CA ASP A 53 -0.65 10.20 16.95
C ASP A 53 0.50 9.62 17.82
N GLU A 54 0.26 9.34 19.11
CA GLU A 54 1.31 8.84 20.00
C GLU A 54 1.76 7.43 19.61
N THR A 55 0.84 6.59 19.13
CA THR A 55 1.15 5.19 18.78
C THR A 55 2.11 5.08 17.59
N GLU A 56 2.03 6.00 16.62
CA GLU A 56 2.91 5.95 15.45
C GLU A 56 4.34 6.32 15.83
N THR A 57 4.50 7.34 16.67
CA THR A 57 5.84 7.76 17.14
C THR A 57 6.51 6.70 17.99
N GLU A 58 5.80 6.06 18.92
CA GLU A 58 6.34 4.97 19.72
C GLU A 58 6.73 3.75 18.87
N GLU A 59 5.98 3.46 17.81
CA GLU A 59 6.32 2.37 16.88
C GLU A 59 7.64 2.66 16.15
N LEU A 60 7.80 3.89 15.64
CA LEU A 60 9.04 4.33 14.99
C LEU A 60 10.23 4.21 15.95
N ASP A 61 10.10 4.67 17.19
CA ASP A 61 11.15 4.59 18.20
C ASP A 61 11.55 3.14 18.52
N ARG A 62 10.57 2.22 18.60
CA ARG A 62 10.84 0.78 18.80
C ARG A 62 11.61 0.19 17.62
N ILE A 63 11.23 0.53 16.39
CA ILE A 63 11.92 0.06 15.18
C ILE A 63 13.35 0.61 15.14
N VAL A 64 13.54 1.90 15.41
CA VAL A 64 14.87 2.53 15.44
C VAL A 64 15.76 1.89 16.50
N ALA A 65 15.24 1.64 17.70
CA ALA A 65 15.97 0.93 18.76
C ALA A 65 16.37 -0.49 18.32
N ALA A 66 15.45 -1.25 17.70
CA ALA A 66 15.75 -2.59 17.19
C ALA A 66 16.81 -2.56 16.08
N MET A 67 16.77 -1.57 15.18
CA MET A 67 17.79 -1.40 14.13
C MET A 67 19.14 -0.97 14.69
N ALA A 68 19.14 -0.14 15.75
CA ALA A 68 20.35 0.19 16.49
C ALA A 68 21.01 -1.10 17.03
N ASP A 69 20.25 -2.02 17.60
CA ASP A 69 20.81 -3.27 18.11
C ASP A 69 21.31 -4.20 16.98
N ALA A 70 20.64 -4.21 15.83
CA ALA A 70 21.02 -5.01 14.66
C ALA A 70 22.33 -4.55 13.99
N GLY A 71 22.67 -3.25 14.08
CA GLY A 71 23.94 -2.68 13.61
C GLY A 71 23.88 -1.90 12.30
N GLU A 72 25.01 -1.30 11.91
CA GLU A 72 25.13 -0.36 10.78
C GLU A 72 24.69 -0.97 9.45
N LEU A 73 25.24 -2.14 9.08
CA LEU A 73 24.95 -2.78 7.80
C LEU A 73 23.47 -3.18 7.66
N ALA A 74 22.85 -3.66 8.74
CA ALA A 74 21.43 -4.01 8.73
C ALA A 74 20.57 -2.77 8.50
N THR A 75 20.93 -1.65 9.13
CA THR A 75 20.25 -0.36 8.96
C THR A 75 20.40 0.17 7.54
N GLU A 76 21.59 0.09 6.94
CA GLU A 76 21.81 0.52 5.54
C GLU A 76 20.98 -0.31 4.55
N VAL A 77 20.88 -1.63 4.76
CA VAL A 77 20.04 -2.51 3.93
C VAL A 77 18.56 -2.14 4.06
N GLU A 78 18.07 -1.84 5.27
CA GLU A 78 16.68 -1.43 5.46
C GLU A 78 16.40 -0.05 4.83
N LEU A 79 17.33 0.90 4.91
CA LEU A 79 17.23 2.19 4.21
C LEU A 79 17.07 2.01 2.69
N ASP A 80 17.88 1.14 2.09
CA ASP A 80 17.79 0.85 0.65
C ASP A 80 16.44 0.19 0.29
N ARG A 81 15.96 -0.74 1.13
CA ARG A 81 14.65 -1.38 0.97
C ARG A 81 13.50 -0.37 1.03
N LEU A 82 13.51 0.53 2.03
CA LEU A 82 12.49 1.56 2.21
C LEU A 82 12.49 2.54 1.03
N ARG A 83 13.66 3.01 0.59
CA ARG A 83 13.79 3.90 -0.58
C ARG A 83 13.24 3.26 -1.86
N ASN A 84 13.52 1.96 -2.06
CA ASN A 84 12.97 1.23 -3.20
C ASN A 84 11.45 1.08 -3.08
N SER A 85 10.91 0.81 -1.89
CA SER A 85 9.46 0.75 -1.64
C SER A 85 8.79 2.07 -1.99
N ILE A 86 9.33 3.21 -1.53
CA ILE A 86 8.80 4.54 -1.87
C ILE A 86 8.81 4.75 -3.39
N THR A 87 9.89 4.36 -4.08
CA THR A 87 9.98 4.47 -5.54
C THR A 87 8.84 3.73 -6.24
N HIS A 88 8.52 2.52 -5.78
CA HIS A 88 7.41 1.75 -6.33
C HIS A 88 6.05 2.38 -6.03
N LEU A 89 5.82 2.90 -4.81
CA LEU A 89 4.57 3.55 -4.45
C LEU A 89 4.33 4.84 -5.25
N VAL A 90 5.36 5.69 -5.39
CA VAL A 90 5.28 6.92 -6.21
C VAL A 90 4.97 6.57 -7.67
N ARG A 91 5.62 5.54 -8.22
CA ARG A 91 5.31 5.06 -9.57
C ARG A 91 3.88 4.55 -9.67
N SER A 92 3.40 3.78 -8.69
CA SER A 92 2.03 3.28 -8.65
C SER A 92 1.01 4.42 -8.61
N ASN A 93 1.24 5.47 -7.80
CA ASN A 93 0.36 6.63 -7.75
C ASN A 93 0.29 7.34 -9.10
N LYS A 94 1.42 7.47 -9.79
CA LYS A 94 1.46 8.01 -11.16
C LYS A 94 0.62 7.16 -12.12
N GLU A 95 0.77 5.84 -12.07
CA GLU A 95 0.00 4.92 -12.90
C GLU A 95 -1.51 5.02 -12.59
N LEU A 96 -1.92 5.09 -11.31
CA LEU A 96 -3.31 5.28 -10.90
C LEU A 96 -3.90 6.62 -11.41
N HIS A 97 -3.14 7.70 -11.33
CA HIS A 97 -3.54 9.00 -11.90
C HIS A 97 -3.66 8.99 -13.43
N GLU A 98 -2.83 8.19 -14.13
CA GLU A 98 -2.96 8.02 -15.59
C GLU A 98 -4.25 7.27 -15.96
N PHE A 99 -4.75 6.37 -15.10
CA PHE A 99 -6.01 5.65 -15.29
C PHE A 99 -7.25 6.51 -15.02
N ASP A 100 -7.20 7.36 -13.99
CA ASP A 100 -8.31 8.26 -13.64
C ASP A 100 -7.82 9.70 -13.44
N PRO A 101 -7.58 10.43 -14.55
CA PRO A 101 -7.03 11.79 -14.47
C PRO A 101 -8.01 12.80 -13.86
N ASP A 102 -9.31 12.48 -13.87
CA ASP A 102 -10.36 13.36 -13.34
C ASP A 102 -10.74 13.01 -11.88
N GLY A 103 -10.19 11.94 -11.30
CA GLY A 103 -10.49 11.51 -9.92
C GLY A 103 -11.95 11.12 -9.70
N ARG A 104 -12.59 10.47 -10.68
CA ARG A 104 -14.00 10.06 -10.60
C ARG A 104 -14.18 8.69 -9.93
N ASP A 105 -13.17 7.84 -9.97
CA ASP A 105 -13.17 6.52 -9.36
C ASP A 105 -12.74 6.62 -7.89
N ALA A 106 -13.72 6.46 -6.99
CA ALA A 106 -13.50 6.57 -5.56
C ALA A 106 -12.49 5.54 -5.04
N GLU A 107 -12.43 4.34 -5.63
CA GLU A 107 -11.52 3.28 -5.18
C GLU A 107 -10.06 3.65 -5.53
N LEU A 108 -9.83 4.22 -6.71
CA LEU A 108 -8.50 4.67 -7.12
C LEU A 108 -8.03 5.86 -6.28
N VAL A 109 -8.93 6.81 -6.00
CA VAL A 109 -8.64 7.95 -5.13
C VAL A 109 -8.27 7.49 -3.71
N GLU A 110 -9.02 6.54 -3.14
CA GLU A 110 -8.72 5.97 -1.81
C GLU A 110 -7.36 5.28 -1.78
N ALA A 111 -7.04 4.48 -2.81
CA ALA A 111 -5.75 3.80 -2.92
C ALA A 111 -4.56 4.79 -3.01
N ILE A 112 -4.71 5.90 -3.73
CA ILE A 112 -3.69 6.96 -3.79
C ILE A 112 -3.47 7.57 -2.41
N VAL A 113 -4.56 7.91 -1.69
CA VAL A 113 -4.48 8.49 -0.34
C VAL A 113 -3.79 7.55 0.63
N GLU A 114 -4.11 6.25 0.60
CA GLU A 114 -3.45 5.24 1.43
C GLU A 114 -1.95 5.16 1.11
N ASN A 115 -1.58 5.09 -0.17
CA ASN A 115 -0.18 5.05 -0.60
C ASN A 115 0.60 6.30 -0.14
N VAL A 116 -0.02 7.48 -0.21
CA VAL A 116 0.59 8.74 0.28
C VAL A 116 0.87 8.67 1.78
N ALA A 117 -0.06 8.14 2.58
CA ALA A 117 0.16 7.94 4.01
C ALA A 117 1.32 6.96 4.29
N VAL A 118 1.39 5.86 3.54
CA VAL A 118 2.50 4.88 3.64
C VAL A 118 3.84 5.52 3.28
N ILE A 119 3.90 6.30 2.19
CA ILE A 119 5.11 7.03 1.78
C ILE A 119 5.55 7.97 2.91
N ALA A 120 4.62 8.72 3.52
CA ALA A 120 4.94 9.63 4.62
C ALA A 120 5.52 8.89 5.83
N LYS A 121 4.93 7.75 6.24
CA LYS A 121 5.46 6.91 7.33
C LYS A 121 6.87 6.40 7.01
N GLN A 122 7.08 5.90 5.79
CA GLN A 122 8.40 5.41 5.35
C GLN A 122 9.45 6.53 5.32
N GLN A 123 9.08 7.74 4.91
CA GLN A 123 9.98 8.90 4.92
C GLN A 123 10.39 9.30 6.35
N ARG A 124 9.46 9.29 7.31
CA ARG A 124 9.78 9.54 8.73
C ARG A 124 10.74 8.49 9.28
N LEU A 125 10.51 7.22 8.94
CA LEU A 125 11.39 6.12 9.36
C LEU A 125 12.79 6.25 8.74
N ILE A 126 12.90 6.58 7.45
CA ILE A 126 14.19 6.86 6.81
C ILE A 126 14.91 7.97 7.56
N ALA A 127 14.25 9.11 7.81
CA ALA A 127 14.85 10.23 8.53
C ALA A 127 15.38 9.83 9.91
N ALA A 128 14.58 9.07 10.67
CA ALA A 128 14.98 8.59 12.00
C ALA A 128 16.18 7.62 11.95
N LEU A 129 16.23 6.71 10.98
CA LEU A 129 17.36 5.79 10.80
C LEU A 129 18.62 6.53 10.32
N GLU A 130 18.49 7.53 9.45
CA GLU A 130 19.62 8.37 9.02
C GLU A 130 20.19 9.18 10.20
N ASP A 131 19.33 9.76 11.03
CA ASP A 131 19.73 10.48 12.24
C ASP A 131 20.42 9.56 13.25
N MET A 132 19.88 8.36 13.46
CA MET A 132 20.50 7.34 14.31
C MET A 132 21.90 6.95 13.80
N LEU A 133 22.06 6.70 12.49
CA LEU A 133 23.37 6.38 11.91
C LEU A 133 24.37 7.53 12.08
N LEU A 134 23.90 8.77 11.88
CA LEU A 134 24.72 9.96 12.07
C LEU A 134 25.16 10.11 13.52
N GLN A 135 24.26 9.92 14.49
CA GLN A 135 24.55 10.04 15.92
C GLN A 135 25.53 8.95 16.39
N ARG A 136 25.37 7.71 15.92
CA ARG A 136 26.13 6.56 16.44
C ARG A 136 27.46 6.32 15.73
N PHE A 137 27.50 6.51 14.42
CA PHE A 137 28.68 6.20 13.61
C PHE A 137 29.38 7.44 13.06
N GLY A 138 28.82 8.64 13.29
CA GLY A 138 29.40 9.91 12.83
C GLY A 138 29.44 10.05 11.31
N ARG A 139 28.60 9.28 10.59
CA ARG A 139 28.57 9.24 9.13
C ARG A 139 27.13 9.32 8.67
N LYS A 140 26.91 10.10 7.61
CA LYS A 140 25.67 9.98 6.85
C LYS A 140 25.72 8.66 6.06
N PRO A 141 24.61 7.90 6.01
CA PRO A 141 24.54 6.72 5.18
C PRO A 141 24.94 7.10 3.76
N ARG A 142 25.78 6.26 3.16
CA ARG A 142 26.18 6.47 1.78
C ARG A 142 24.96 6.16 0.93
N SER A 143 24.17 7.17 0.57
CA SER A 143 23.19 7.02 -0.50
C SER A 143 23.94 6.42 -1.68
N ARG A 144 23.63 5.16 -2.00
CA ARG A 144 24.16 4.51 -3.19
C ARG A 144 23.69 5.37 -4.35
N ARG A 145 24.61 6.20 -4.82
CA ARG A 145 24.41 7.28 -5.80
C ARG A 145 23.44 6.80 -6.88
N HIS A 146 22.31 7.50 -7.02
CA HIS A 146 21.60 7.84 -8.28
C HIS A 146 20.06 7.97 -8.22
N GLN A 147 19.40 8.02 -7.05
CA GLN A 147 17.92 8.14 -7.03
C GLN A 147 17.32 9.30 -6.22
N GLU A 148 18.01 9.91 -5.27
CA GLU A 148 17.39 10.83 -4.29
C GLU A 148 16.98 12.22 -4.81
N SER A 149 17.58 12.76 -5.87
CA SER A 149 17.25 14.13 -6.31
C SER A 149 15.90 14.25 -6.99
N HIS A 150 15.30 13.15 -7.45
CA HIS A 150 14.05 13.21 -8.23
C HIS A 150 12.78 13.11 -7.37
N TYR A 151 12.87 12.58 -6.14
CA TYR A 151 11.67 12.29 -5.33
C TYR A 151 11.26 13.41 -4.39
N ARG A 152 12.22 14.21 -3.89
CA ARG A 152 11.93 15.31 -2.97
C ARG A 152 11.14 16.43 -3.66
N ASP A 153 11.40 16.66 -4.94
CA ASP A 153 10.73 17.69 -5.74
C ASP A 153 9.35 17.22 -6.23
N ALA A 154 9.18 15.94 -6.55
CA ALA A 154 7.90 15.39 -7.02
C ALA A 154 6.85 15.34 -5.90
N ALA A 155 7.20 14.85 -4.71
CA ALA A 155 6.27 14.77 -3.58
C ALA A 155 5.88 16.17 -3.05
N LEU A 156 6.81 17.14 -3.07
CA LEU A 156 6.51 18.52 -2.70
C LEU A 156 5.57 19.19 -3.73
N ALA A 157 5.78 18.94 -5.02
CA ALA A 157 4.92 19.46 -6.09
C ALA A 157 3.50 18.88 -6.06
N GLU A 158 3.37 17.59 -5.75
CA GLU A 158 2.08 16.91 -5.62
C GLU A 158 1.31 17.38 -4.37
N ALA A 159 1.99 17.53 -3.23
CA ALA A 159 1.38 18.10 -2.02
C ALA A 159 0.88 19.55 -2.20
N LEU A 160 1.60 20.35 -3.00
CA LEU A 160 1.16 21.70 -3.36
C LEU A 160 -0.05 21.73 -4.32
N GLN A 161 -0.24 20.69 -5.13
CA GLN A 161 -1.42 20.58 -6.01
C GLN A 161 -2.67 20.11 -5.27
N ALA A 162 -2.52 19.22 -4.28
CA ALA A 162 -3.64 18.73 -3.47
C ALA A 162 -4.31 19.84 -2.62
N ASP A 163 -3.54 20.80 -2.09
CA ASP A 163 -4.08 21.92 -1.29
C ASP A 163 -4.69 23.04 -2.17
N GLY A 164 -4.25 23.15 -3.43
CA GLY A 164 -4.78 24.12 -4.40
C GLY A 164 -6.14 23.73 -4.99
N GLY A 165 -6.35 22.45 -5.31
CA GLY A 165 -7.57 21.99 -5.99
C GLY A 165 -8.84 22.05 -5.12
N ALA A 166 -8.71 21.87 -3.81
CA ALA A 166 -9.85 21.94 -2.88
C ALA A 166 -10.45 23.36 -2.77
N ARG A 167 -9.64 24.39 -3.05
CA ARG A 167 -10.05 25.79 -2.90
C ARG A 167 -10.80 26.32 -4.14
N GLU A 168 -10.42 25.87 -5.35
CA GLU A 168 -11.11 26.24 -6.60
C GLU A 168 -12.49 25.57 -6.75
N ALA A 169 -12.68 24.37 -6.21
CA ALA A 169 -14.00 23.72 -6.19
C ALA A 169 -15.00 24.42 -5.25
N ALA A 170 -14.52 24.99 -4.13
CA ALA A 170 -15.35 25.73 -3.19
C ALA A 170 -15.78 27.11 -3.73
N GLU A 171 -14.94 27.77 -4.54
CA GLU A 171 -15.24 29.09 -5.09
C GLU A 171 -16.26 29.03 -6.25
N ASN A 172 -16.26 27.95 -7.05
CA ASN A 172 -17.26 27.75 -8.12
C ASN A 172 -18.64 27.29 -7.61
N ALA A 173 -18.73 26.72 -6.41
CA ALA A 173 -20.01 26.34 -5.79
C ALA A 173 -20.77 27.53 -5.20
N ALA A 174 -20.10 28.66 -4.92
CA ALA A 174 -20.72 29.83 -4.31
C ALA A 174 -21.46 30.76 -5.30
N THR A 175 -21.27 30.58 -6.61
CA THR A 175 -21.85 31.46 -7.66
C THR A 175 -23.16 30.98 -8.29
N LEU A 176 -23.71 29.85 -7.87
CA LEU A 176 -24.99 29.34 -8.39
C LEU A 176 -26.04 29.20 -7.28
N THR A 177 -26.43 30.33 -6.69
CA THR A 177 -27.66 30.45 -5.90
C THR A 177 -28.77 31.07 -6.77
N PRO A 178 -29.61 30.27 -7.46
CA PRO A 178 -30.86 30.79 -7.98
C PRO A 178 -31.83 31.01 -6.81
N SER A 179 -32.09 32.29 -6.54
CA SER A 179 -33.22 32.75 -5.74
C SER A 179 -34.51 32.27 -6.41
N SER A 180 -35.21 31.33 -5.79
CA SER A 180 -36.57 30.95 -6.18
C SER A 180 -37.35 30.51 -4.94
N SER A 181 -37.93 31.49 -4.29
CA SER A 181 -39.07 31.32 -3.40
C SER A 181 -40.27 30.74 -4.15
N ALA A 182 -40.65 29.50 -3.84
CA ALA A 182 -42.00 29.01 -4.14
C ALA A 182 -42.48 28.12 -3.00
N SER A 183 -43.40 28.69 -2.24
CA SER A 183 -44.21 28.07 -1.21
C SER A 183 -45.38 27.34 -1.88
N ALA A 184 -45.61 26.06 -1.56
CA ALA A 184 -46.94 25.44 -1.58
C ALA A 184 -46.95 24.06 -0.90
N SER A 185 -47.80 23.96 0.11
CA SER A 185 -48.27 22.73 0.76
C SER A 185 -49.18 21.89 -0.12
N ALA A 186 -49.14 20.57 0.03
CA ALA A 186 -50.27 19.59 0.07
C ALA A 186 -49.67 18.17 -0.02
N THR A 187 -49.85 17.29 0.98
CA THR A 187 -50.96 16.32 1.06
C THR A 187 -51.13 15.54 -0.25
N THR A 188 -50.87 14.23 -0.26
CA THR A 188 -51.89 13.17 -0.41
C THR A 188 -51.25 11.77 -0.30
N THR A 189 -51.89 10.93 0.50
CA THR A 189 -51.91 9.46 0.54
C THR A 189 -51.95 8.78 -0.83
N ALA A 190 -51.20 7.69 -1.05
CA ALA A 190 -51.65 6.56 -1.88
C ALA A 190 -50.75 5.33 -1.76
N THR A 191 -51.36 4.28 -1.22
CA THR A 191 -51.11 2.84 -1.35
C THR A 191 -50.83 2.40 -2.80
N GLY A 192 -49.91 1.45 -3.02
CA GLY A 192 -49.69 0.85 -4.33
C GLY A 192 -48.78 -0.38 -4.28
N THR A 193 -49.41 -1.56 -4.35
CA THR A 193 -48.84 -2.91 -4.46
C THR A 193 -48.83 -3.30 -5.93
N GLU A 194 -47.73 -3.81 -6.52
CA GLU A 194 -47.68 -4.68 -7.73
C GLU A 194 -46.19 -4.86 -8.12
N GLN A 195 -45.57 -6.04 -8.00
CA GLN A 195 -45.51 -7.20 -8.92
C GLN A 195 -44.76 -6.99 -10.26
N ALA A 196 -44.13 -8.10 -10.68
CA ALA A 196 -43.41 -8.42 -11.94
C ALA A 196 -41.89 -8.13 -11.94
N GLN A 197 -40.95 -9.08 -11.97
CA GLN A 197 -40.74 -10.30 -12.80
C GLN A 197 -40.08 -10.01 -14.17
N GLN A 198 -38.79 -10.37 -14.30
CA GLN A 198 -38.06 -10.91 -15.49
C GLN A 198 -36.55 -10.86 -15.17
N VAL A 199 -35.75 -11.93 -15.13
CA VAL A 199 -35.46 -13.05 -16.06
C VAL A 199 -34.89 -12.58 -17.42
N ALA A 200 -33.56 -12.56 -17.51
CA ALA A 200 -32.73 -12.91 -18.68
C ALA A 200 -31.27 -12.94 -18.18
N GLN A 201 -30.64 -14.10 -17.94
CA GLN A 201 -29.90 -14.89 -18.95
C GLN A 201 -29.02 -14.04 -19.87
N ASP A 202 -27.72 -13.98 -19.55
CA ASP A 202 -26.71 -13.92 -20.59
C ASP A 202 -25.50 -14.77 -20.17
N GLN A 203 -25.36 -15.92 -20.83
CA GLN A 203 -24.15 -16.74 -20.82
C GLN A 203 -23.52 -16.60 -22.21
N GLY A 204 -22.44 -15.82 -22.31
CA GLY A 204 -21.47 -15.91 -23.41
C GLY A 204 -20.14 -16.40 -22.81
N ALA A 205 -19.73 -17.65 -22.98
CA ALA A 205 -19.19 -18.23 -24.20
C ALA A 205 -17.98 -17.43 -24.74
N TRP A 206 -16.82 -17.61 -24.09
CA TRP A 206 -15.52 -17.34 -24.68
C TRP A 206 -14.82 -18.68 -24.93
N LEU A 207 -14.82 -19.08 -26.21
CA LEU A 207 -13.84 -19.97 -26.82
C LEU A 207 -12.74 -19.10 -27.43
#